data_AF-A0A938CXT0-F1
#
_entry.id   AF-A0A938CXT0-F1
#
_cell.length_a   1.000
_cell.length_b   1.000
_cell.length_c   1.000
_cell.angle_alpha   90.00
_cell.angle_beta   90.00
_cell.angle_gamma   90.00
#
_symmetry.space_group_name_H-M   'P 1'
#
loop_
_entity.id
_entity.type
_entity.pdbx_description
1 polymer ?
#
loop_
_entity_poly.entity_id
_entity_poly.type
_entity_poly.pdbx_seq_one_letter_code
_entity_poly.pdbx_strand_id
1 'polypeptide(L)'
;MAGRIGVVHATRLSIAPIEASFARLWPEGERAHLLDETLLIDRRKAGALTPALYARIAMLANHAFDAGAVFVQFSCSAFGPAIEAA
;
A
#
# COMPACT_ATOMS: atom_id res chain seq x y z
N MET A 1 14.80 -6.17 -16.79
CA MET A 1 13.74 -5.15 -16.69
C MET A 1 13.57 -4.81 -15.23
N ALA A 2 13.48 -3.52 -14.88
CA ALA A 2 13.11 -3.14 -13.52
C ALA A 2 11.67 -3.62 -13.27
N GLY A 3 11.44 -4.34 -12.17
CA GLY A 3 10.12 -4.85 -11.84
C GLY A 3 9.18 -3.72 -11.39
N ARG A 4 7.88 -3.89 -11.62
CA ARG A 4 6.85 -2.97 -11.11
C ARG A 4 6.65 -3.15 -9.61
N ILE A 5 6.48 -2.06 -8.88
CA ILE A 5 6.14 -2.09 -7.45
C ILE A 5 4.74 -1.52 -7.27
N GLY A 6 3.88 -2.27 -6.58
CA GLY A 6 2.61 -1.76 -6.08
C GLY A 6 2.84 -0.95 -4.82
N VAL A 7 2.34 0.28 -4.75
CA VAL A 7 2.42 1.10 -3.54
C VAL A 7 1.02 1.38 -3.05
N VAL A 8 0.66 0.85 -1.87
CA VAL A 8 -0.66 1.01 -1.27
C VAL A 8 -0.61 2.15 -0.25
N HIS A 9 -1.48 3.12 -0.43
CA HIS A 9 -1.59 4.32 0.37
C HIS A 9 -2.94 4.40 1.07
N ALA A 10 -2.91 4.84 2.32
CA ALA A 10 -4.12 5.26 3.03
C ALA A 10 -4.29 6.78 3.09
N THR A 11 -3.30 7.55 2.60
CA THR A 11 -3.36 9.02 2.48
C THR A 11 -2.61 9.49 1.24
N ARG A 12 -3.10 10.59 0.63
CA ARG A 12 -2.41 11.30 -0.46
C ARG A 12 -1.05 11.87 -0.05
N LEU A 13 -0.91 12.25 1.22
CA LEU A 13 0.32 12.84 1.77
C LEU A 13 1.53 11.91 1.63
N SER A 14 1.31 10.60 1.58
CA SER A 14 2.39 9.62 1.44
C SER A 14 2.89 9.43 0.00
N ILE A 15 2.17 9.91 -1.02
CA ILE A 15 2.51 9.67 -2.43
C ILE A 15 3.77 10.44 -2.82
N ALA A 16 3.78 11.77 -2.67
CA ALA A 16 4.91 12.61 -3.10
C ALA A 16 6.25 12.25 -2.41
N PRO A 17 6.31 11.97 -1.09
CA PRO A 17 7.54 11.52 -0.45
C PRO A 17 8.07 10.18 -0.99
N ILE A 18 7.16 9.26 -1.34
CA ILE A 18 7.54 7.97 -1.92
C ILE A 18 8.05 8.17 -3.35
N GLU A 19 7.36 8.95 -4.17
CA GLU A 19 7.82 9.28 -5.54
C GLU A 19 9.21 9.92 -5.52
N ALA A 20 9.45 10.88 -4.63
CA ALA A 20 10.75 11.52 -4.46
C ALA A 20 11.83 10.53 -4.03
N SER A 21 11.49 9.56 -3.17
CA SER A 21 12.43 8.52 -2.73
C SER A 21 12.79 7.57 -3.87
N PHE A 22 11.81 7.13 -4.66
CA PHE A 22 12.06 6.32 -5.85
C PHE A 22 12.88 7.07 -6.90
N ALA A 23 12.54 8.32 -7.19
CA ALA A 23 13.31 9.14 -8.14
C ALA A 23 14.79 9.27 -7.75
N ARG A 24 15.10 9.28 -6.45
CA ARG A 24 16.47 9.40 -5.94
C ARG A 24 17.21 8.07 -5.82
N LEU A 25 16.53 7.01 -5.38
CA LEU A 25 17.18 5.75 -5.00
C LEU A 25 17.01 4.65 -6.04
N TRP A 26 15.93 4.68 -6.82
CA TRP A 26 15.63 3.66 -7.82
C TRP A 26 14.76 4.23 -8.97
N PRO A 27 15.30 5.14 -9.80
CA PRO A 27 14.53 5.90 -10.79
C PRO A 27 13.94 5.04 -11.92
N GLU A 28 14.56 3.90 -12.23
CA GLU A 28 14.09 2.96 -13.26
C GLU A 28 12.92 2.08 -12.80
N GLY A 29 12.58 2.08 -11.51
CA GLY A 29 11.46 1.31 -10.96
C GLY A 29 10.10 1.83 -11.43
N GLU A 30 9.32 0.97 -12.08
CA GLU A 30 7.91 1.24 -12.36
C GLU A 30 7.09 1.18 -11.07
N ARG A 31 6.17 2.13 -10.88
CA ARG A 31 5.31 2.21 -9.69
C ARG A 31 3.85 2.18 -10.11
N ALA A 32 3.05 1.41 -9.39
CA ALA A 32 1.60 1.42 -9.47
C ALA A 32 1.03 1.85 -8.12
N HIS A 33 0.51 3.08 -8.06
CA HIS A 33 -0.05 3.63 -6.83
C HIS A 33 -1.51 3.23 -6.67
N LEU A 34 -1.84 2.64 -5.52
CA LEU A 34 -3.21 2.35 -5.08
C LEU A 34 -3.52 3.21 -3.87
N LEU A 35 -4.58 4.02 -3.94
CA LEU A 35 -4.99 4.88 -2.84
C LEU A 35 -6.37 4.44 -2.34
N ASP A 36 -6.44 4.09 -1.06
CA ASP A 36 -7.69 3.87 -0.34
C ASP A 36 -7.75 4.74 0.93
N GLU A 37 -8.35 5.93 0.79
CA GLU A 37 -8.54 6.88 1.89
C GLU A 37 -9.57 6.38 2.94
N THR A 38 -10.34 5.34 2.61
CA THR A 38 -11.32 4.76 3.55
C THR A 38 -10.66 3.92 4.63
N LEU A 39 -9.48 3.34 4.38
CA LEU A 39 -8.76 2.50 5.33
C LEU A 39 -8.58 3.18 6.69
N LEU A 40 -8.07 4.41 6.71
CA LEU A 40 -7.85 5.14 7.97
C LEU A 40 -9.15 5.58 8.63
N ILE A 41 -10.18 5.91 7.83
CA ILE A 41 -11.51 6.27 8.33
C ILE A 41 -12.12 5.07 9.05
N ASP A 42 -12.14 3.91 8.40
CA ASP A 42 -12.74 2.69 8.93
C ASP A 42 -11.95 2.16 10.12
N ARG A 43 -10.61 2.20 10.07
CA ARG A 43 -9.74 1.88 11.20
C ARG A 43 -10.02 2.75 12.41
N ARG A 44 -10.20 4.07 12.20
CA ARG A 44 -10.52 5.02 13.28
C ARG A 44 -11.91 4.76 13.86
N LYS A 45 -12.92 4.55 13.01
CA LYS A 45 -14.29 4.24 13.43
C LYS A 45 -14.37 2.94 14.24
N ALA A 46 -13.65 1.91 13.81
CA ALA A 46 -13.63 0.61 14.48
C ALA A 46 -12.81 0.61 15.77
N GLY A 47 -11.83 1.51 15.92
CA GLY A 47 -10.89 1.54 17.05
C GLY A 47 -9.90 0.35 17.10
N ALA A 48 -10.09 -0.67 16.26
CA ALA A 48 -9.32 -1.91 16.23
C ALA A 48 -9.07 -2.38 14.78
N LEU A 49 -8.10 -3.28 14.56
CA LEU A 49 -7.95 -3.96 13.27
C LEU A 49 -9.00 -5.07 13.26
N THR A 50 -10.02 -4.88 12.45
CA THR A 50 -11.11 -5.86 12.31
C THR A 50 -10.77 -6.88 11.22
N PRO A 51 -11.37 -8.08 11.23
CA PRO A 51 -11.18 -9.05 10.14
C PRO A 51 -11.47 -8.49 8.74
N ALA A 52 -12.42 -7.55 8.63
CA ALA A 52 -12.71 -6.86 7.38
C ALA A 52 -11.55 -5.98 6.91
N LEU A 53 -10.83 -5.32 7.82
CA LEU A 53 -9.63 -4.54 7.49
C LEU A 53 -8.46 -5.46 7.08
N TYR A 54 -8.29 -6.62 7.72
CA TYR A 54 -7.32 -7.63 7.29
C TYR A 54 -7.60 -8.09 5.85
N ALA A 55 -8.84 -8.49 5.57
CA ALA A 55 -9.24 -8.91 4.23
C ALA A 55 -9.04 -7.80 3.19
N ARG A 56 -9.29 -6.53 3.54
CA ARG A 56 -9.08 -5.41 2.63
C ARG A 56 -7.61 -5.17 2.32
N ILE A 57 -6.72 -5.28 3.32
CA ILE A 57 -5.27 -5.17 3.11
C ILE A 57 -4.77 -6.28 2.16
N ALA A 58 -5.16 -7.52 2.39
CA ALA A 58 -4.81 -8.65 1.51
C ALA A 58 -5.36 -8.45 0.08
N MET A 59 -6.60 -7.97 -0.06
CA MET A 59 -7.19 -7.69 -1.36
C MET A 59 -6.40 -6.61 -2.14
N LEU A 60 -5.98 -5.54 -1.47
CA LEU A 60 -5.19 -4.48 -2.12
C LEU A 60 -3.80 -4.97 -2.54
N ALA A 61 -3.16 -5.83 -1.73
CA ALA A 61 -1.90 -6.48 -2.10
C ALA A 61 -2.08 -7.37 -3.33
N ASN A 62 -3.09 -8.25 -3.32
CA ASN A 62 -3.41 -9.12 -4.45
C ASN A 62 -3.71 -8.33 -5.72
N HIS A 63 -4.49 -7.24 -5.61
CA HIS A 63 -4.77 -6.38 -6.76
C HIS A 63 -3.48 -5.80 -7.38
N ALA A 64 -2.51 -5.40 -6.55
CA ALA A 64 -1.22 -4.93 -7.05
C ALA A 64 -0.44 -6.05 -7.77
N PHE A 65 -0.43 -7.26 -7.23
CA PHE A 65 0.19 -8.42 -7.88
C PHE A 65 -0.52 -8.79 -9.20
N ASP A 66 -1.85 -8.78 -9.23
CA ASP A 66 -2.65 -8.99 -10.45
C ASP A 66 -2.36 -7.91 -11.52
N ALA A 67 -2.06 -6.69 -11.08
CA ALA A 67 -1.60 -5.59 -11.94
C ALA A 67 -0.12 -5.71 -12.37
N GLY A 68 0.54 -6.83 -12.07
CA GLY A 68 1.91 -7.16 -12.48
C GLY A 68 3.00 -6.61 -11.57
N ALA A 69 2.68 -6.18 -10.34
CA ALA A 69 3.71 -5.86 -9.37
C ALA A 69 4.52 -7.10 -8.97
N VAL A 70 5.83 -6.95 -8.77
CA VAL A 70 6.70 -7.99 -8.21
C VAL A 70 6.89 -7.85 -6.71
N PHE A 71 6.62 -6.65 -6.17
CA PHE A 71 6.63 -6.34 -4.75
C PHE A 71 5.50 -5.36 -4.43
N VAL A 72 4.98 -5.42 -3.20
CA VAL A 72 3.99 -4.48 -2.69
C VAL A 72 4.56 -3.75 -1.48
N GLN A 73 4.49 -2.42 -1.48
CA GLN A 73 4.85 -1.57 -0.36
C GLN A 73 3.62 -0.86 0.19
N PHE A 74 3.32 -1.08 1.47
CA PHE A 74 2.35 -0.28 2.20
C PHE A 74 3.02 0.96 2.79
N SER A 75 2.45 2.14 2.54
CA SER A 75 3.02 3.41 3.03
C SER A 75 2.66 3.75 4.50
N CYS A 76 1.83 2.92 5.14
CA CYS A 76 1.25 3.20 6.46
C CYS A 76 1.57 2.10 7.47
N SER A 77 2.07 2.48 8.65
CA SER A 77 2.34 1.55 9.75
C SER A 77 1.11 1.16 10.58
N ALA A 78 -0.03 1.85 10.41
CA ALA A 78 -1.24 1.62 11.21
C ALA A 78 -1.92 0.25 10.98
N PHE A 79 -1.46 -0.48 9.96
CA PHE A 79 -1.96 -1.78 9.52
C PHE A 79 -0.93 -2.89 9.65
N GLY A 80 0.19 -2.69 10.37
CA GLY A 80 1.31 -3.64 10.47
C GLY A 80 0.89 -5.11 10.61
N PRO A 81 0.10 -5.50 11.63
CA PRO A 81 -0.35 -6.88 11.78
C PRO A 81 -1.16 -7.44 10.60
N ALA A 82 -1.94 -6.60 9.91
CA ALA A 82 -2.69 -7.00 8.73
C ALA A 82 -1.81 -7.12 7.49
N ILE A 83 -0.74 -6.33 7.41
CA ILE A 83 0.26 -6.40 6.33
C ILE A 83 1.11 -7.67 6.49
N GLU A 84 1.53 -8.00 7.72
CA GLU A 84 2.31 -9.22 8.00
C GLU A 84 1.54 -10.51 7.72
N ALA A 85 0.21 -10.47 7.80
CA ALA A 85 -0.67 -11.62 7.55
C ALA A 85 -1.11 -11.76 6.08
N ALA A 86 -0.78 -10.79 5.22
CA ALA A 86 -1.22 -10.72 3.83
C ALA A 86 -0.33 -11.51 2.86
#